data_AF-A0A5C3N263-F1
#
_entry.id   AF-A0A5C3N263-F1
#
_cell.length_a   1.000
_cell.length_b   1.000
_cell.length_c   1.000
_cell.angle_alpha   90.00
_cell.angle_beta   90.00
_cell.angle_gamma   90.00
#
_symmetry.space_group_name_H-M   'P 1'
#
loop_
_entity.id
_entity.type
_entity.pdbx_description
1 polymer ?
#
loop_
_entity_poly.entity_id
_entity_poly.type
_entity_poly.pdbx_seq_one_letter_code
_entity_poly.pdbx_strand_id
1 'polypeptide(L)'
;MHVMTLRYEVDDRIFRYTMYVHNKTFMELIRRTDEEWLGKGRLLWWTDWGRENARMVVCHMDFHWLRYVHGTRVVCPPERVTESRVPGQGVLQRIKVLDFNLRPYLPRPSYLQDEEASPTSTPPVQPAPVSWPVVDGEEASLSPSRENDRNNSTVNGDVVETSLVLEPSQIVCEAVFKEPVETTLPYRMVSRVTRVPQGTHGSWWGFSGFMMDEERLIGLKSTALSEGDMCEIMVYTL
;
A
#
# COMPACT_ATOMS: atom_id res chain seq x y z
N MET A 1 0.55 6.04 -8.99
CA MET A 1 0.35 4.56 -9.06
C MET A 1 -0.84 4.32 -9.96
N HIS A 2 -0.85 3.26 -10.76
CA HIS A 2 -2.04 2.83 -11.49
C HIS A 2 -2.71 1.69 -10.75
N VAL A 3 -4.04 1.74 -10.66
CA VAL A 3 -4.87 0.73 -10.02
C VAL A 3 -5.91 0.26 -11.02
N MET A 4 -5.82 -0.98 -11.46
CA MET A 4 -6.71 -1.57 -12.45
C MET A 4 -7.55 -2.67 -11.81
N THR A 5 -8.80 -2.79 -12.22
CA THR A 5 -9.67 -3.92 -11.84
C THR A 5 -9.80 -4.84 -13.02
N LEU A 6 -9.55 -6.12 -12.82
CA LEU A 6 -9.87 -7.15 -13.77
C LEU A 6 -11.09 -7.90 -13.24
N ARG A 7 -12.17 -7.95 -14.03
CA ARG A 7 -13.39 -8.69 -13.72
C ARG A 7 -13.58 -9.74 -14.80
N TYR A 8 -13.65 -10.99 -14.37
CA TYR A 8 -13.89 -12.13 -15.25
C TYR A 8 -15.13 -12.87 -14.77
N GLU A 9 -15.86 -13.44 -15.71
CA GLU A 9 -17.05 -14.25 -15.45
C GLU A 9 -16.89 -15.58 -16.17
N VAL A 10 -16.90 -16.68 -15.42
CA VAL A 10 -16.73 -18.04 -15.91
C VAL A 10 -17.66 -18.94 -15.11
N ASP A 11 -18.50 -19.72 -15.78
CA ASP A 11 -19.45 -20.67 -15.16
C ASP A 11 -20.29 -20.05 -14.03
N ASP A 12 -20.92 -18.90 -14.29
CA ASP A 12 -21.70 -18.11 -13.32
C ASP A 12 -20.92 -17.64 -12.08
N ARG A 13 -19.58 -17.74 -12.10
CA ARG A 13 -18.70 -17.23 -11.05
C ARG A 13 -18.00 -15.97 -11.52
N ILE A 14 -18.03 -14.94 -10.68
CA ILE A 14 -17.32 -13.68 -10.92
C ILE A 14 -16.01 -13.68 -10.15
N PHE A 15 -14.91 -13.55 -10.88
CA PHE A 15 -13.58 -13.35 -10.33
C PHE A 15 -13.19 -11.89 -10.45
N ARG A 16 -12.66 -11.31 -9.37
CA ARG A 16 -12.18 -9.93 -9.36
C ARG A 16 -10.75 -9.87 -8.84
N TYR A 17 -9.90 -9.16 -9.58
CA TYR A 17 -8.52 -8.90 -9.21
C TYR A 17 -8.26 -7.40 -9.25
N THR A 18 -7.47 -6.92 -8.29
CA THR A 18 -6.92 -5.57 -8.33
C THR A 18 -5.44 -5.67 -8.68
N MET A 19 -5.01 -4.93 -9.70
CA MET A 19 -3.63 -4.85 -10.14
C MET A 19 -3.07 -3.46 -9.86
N TYR A 20 -1.90 -3.42 -9.23
CA TYR A 20 -1.15 -2.20 -8.93
C TYR A 20 0.11 -2.16 -9.78
N VAL A 21 0.34 -1.04 -10.47
CA VAL A 21 1.52 -0.85 -11.34
C VAL A 21 2.05 0.57 -11.18
N HIS A 22 3.36 0.74 -11.01
CA HIS A 22 3.92 2.09 -10.95
C HIS A 22 3.72 2.82 -12.29
N ASN A 23 3.42 4.13 -12.23
CA ASN A 23 3.30 4.96 -13.43
C ASN A 23 4.59 4.95 -14.27
N LYS A 24 5.77 4.90 -13.63
CA LYS A 24 7.05 4.84 -14.32
C LYS A 24 7.15 3.65 -15.26
N THR A 25 6.57 2.50 -14.91
CA THR A 25 6.61 1.29 -15.74
C THR A 25 5.94 1.52 -17.08
N PHE A 26 4.73 2.11 -17.10
CA PHE A 26 4.06 2.42 -18.36
C PHE A 26 4.80 3.49 -19.15
N MET A 27 5.35 4.51 -18.49
CA MET A 27 6.15 5.53 -19.17
C MET A 27 7.42 4.94 -19.80
N GLU A 28 8.09 4.00 -19.14
CA GLU A 28 9.25 3.28 -19.68
C GLU A 28 8.86 2.39 -20.86
N LEU A 29 7.72 1.68 -20.77
CA LEU A 29 7.20 0.89 -21.89
C LEU A 29 6.88 1.78 -23.09
N ILE A 30 6.25 2.94 -22.90
CA ILE A 30 5.96 3.91 -23.97
C ILE A 30 7.27 4.43 -24.57
N ARG A 31 8.23 4.87 -23.76
CA ARG A 31 9.52 5.40 -24.24
C ARG A 31 10.32 4.38 -25.05
N ARG A 32 10.36 3.12 -24.62
CA ARG A 32 11.00 2.03 -25.38
C ARG A 32 10.33 1.78 -26.74
N THR A 33 9.11 2.28 -26.91
CA THR A 33 8.25 2.04 -28.07
C THR A 33 8.22 3.26 -29.00
N ASP A 34 8.68 4.45 -28.61
CA ASP A 34 8.59 5.65 -29.46
C ASP A 34 9.55 5.64 -30.67
N GLU A 35 10.58 4.78 -30.70
CA GLU A 35 11.58 4.78 -31.79
C GLU A 35 11.19 3.93 -33.03
N GLU A 36 10.17 3.07 -32.95
CA GLU A 36 9.80 2.10 -34.01
C GLU A 36 8.30 2.03 -34.36
N TRP A 37 7.40 2.71 -33.64
CA TRP A 37 6.00 2.25 -33.49
C TRP A 37 4.88 3.23 -33.91
N LEU A 38 5.11 4.10 -34.90
CA LEU A 38 4.07 4.96 -35.45
C LEU A 38 2.92 4.13 -36.09
N GLY A 39 1.90 3.78 -35.29
CA GLY A 39 0.57 3.37 -35.74
C GLY A 39 0.18 1.90 -35.61
N LYS A 40 1.01 1.01 -35.05
CA LYS A 40 0.64 -0.40 -34.80
C LYS A 40 0.71 -0.71 -33.31
N GLY A 41 -0.44 -1.03 -32.71
CA GLY A 41 -0.48 -1.49 -31.32
C GLY A 41 0.40 -2.74 -31.12
N ARG A 42 1.11 -2.82 -30.00
CA ARG A 42 1.95 -3.97 -29.65
C ARG A 42 1.25 -4.86 -28.63
N LEU A 43 1.33 -6.16 -28.85
CA LEU A 43 1.09 -7.15 -27.81
C LEU A 43 2.38 -7.35 -27.00
N LEU A 44 2.34 -7.02 -25.71
CA LEU A 44 3.43 -7.32 -24.77
C LEU A 44 3.06 -8.54 -23.95
N TRP A 45 3.98 -9.50 -23.86
CA TRP A 45 3.77 -10.69 -23.03
C TRP A 45 3.91 -10.33 -21.55
N TRP A 46 3.10 -10.97 -20.70
CA TRP A 46 3.15 -10.74 -19.25
C TRP A 46 4.54 -10.96 -18.66
N THR A 47 5.26 -11.95 -19.17
CA THR A 47 6.65 -12.28 -18.79
C THR A 47 7.63 -11.14 -19.05
N ASP A 48 7.35 -10.26 -20.00
CA ASP A 48 8.29 -9.22 -20.44
C ASP A 48 8.19 -7.95 -19.59
N TRP A 49 7.06 -7.73 -18.90
CA TRP A 49 6.83 -6.48 -18.18
C TRP A 49 6.05 -6.63 -16.88
N GLY A 50 5.15 -7.60 -16.75
CA GLY A 50 4.16 -7.65 -15.68
C GLY A 50 4.71 -8.20 -14.37
N ARG A 51 5.43 -9.32 -14.41
CA ARG A 51 5.84 -10.09 -13.23
C ARG A 51 6.47 -9.24 -12.13
N GLU A 52 7.51 -8.46 -12.44
CA GLU A 52 8.22 -7.65 -11.44
C GLU A 52 7.62 -6.26 -11.21
N ASN A 53 6.85 -5.75 -12.16
CA ASN A 53 6.36 -4.36 -12.11
C ASN A 53 4.92 -4.24 -11.62
N ALA A 54 4.24 -5.36 -11.42
CA ALA A 54 2.87 -5.40 -10.96
C ALA A 54 2.73 -6.15 -9.63
N ARG A 55 1.72 -5.77 -8.86
CA ARG A 55 1.16 -6.59 -7.78
C ARG A 55 -0.29 -6.86 -8.10
N MET A 56 -0.69 -8.13 -8.12
CA MET A 56 -2.09 -8.52 -8.23
C MET A 56 -2.58 -9.16 -6.94
N VAL A 57 -3.79 -8.78 -6.52
CA VAL A 57 -4.47 -9.33 -5.35
C VAL A 57 -5.91 -9.69 -5.68
N VAL A 58 -6.41 -10.76 -5.09
CA VAL A 58 -7.82 -11.14 -5.15
C VAL A 58 -8.63 -10.07 -4.43
N CYS A 59 -9.70 -9.62 -5.09
CA CYS A 59 -10.60 -8.62 -4.51
C CYS A 59 -11.95 -9.26 -4.19
N HIS A 60 -12.26 -9.38 -2.89
CA HIS A 60 -13.51 -9.98 -2.41
C HIS A 60 -14.66 -8.97 -2.30
N MET A 61 -14.46 -7.71 -2.69
CA MET A 61 -15.47 -6.67 -2.52
C MET A 61 -16.31 -6.47 -3.78
N ASP A 62 -17.63 -6.39 -3.59
CA ASP A 62 -18.59 -6.11 -4.66
C ASP A 62 -18.69 -4.64 -5.06
N PHE A 63 -18.11 -3.74 -4.24
CA PHE A 63 -18.28 -2.30 -4.39
C PHE A 63 -16.94 -1.56 -4.29
N HIS A 64 -16.71 -0.59 -5.19
CA HIS A 64 -15.43 0.09 -5.39
C HIS A 64 -15.54 1.61 -5.49
N TRP A 65 -16.60 2.21 -4.97
CA TRP A 65 -16.90 3.63 -5.22
C TRP A 65 -15.70 4.57 -4.96
N LEU A 66 -14.83 4.28 -3.98
CA LEU A 66 -13.65 5.09 -3.69
C LEU A 66 -12.40 4.21 -3.52
N ARG A 67 -11.55 4.21 -4.56
CA ARG A 67 -10.13 3.88 -4.40
C ARG A 67 -9.36 5.19 -4.54
N TYR A 68 -8.64 5.55 -3.50
CA TYR A 68 -7.87 6.78 -3.49
C TYR A 68 -6.39 6.46 -3.66
N VAL A 69 -5.71 7.19 -4.54
CA VAL A 69 -4.29 7.02 -4.85
C VAL A 69 -3.59 8.34 -4.59
N HIS A 70 -2.58 8.32 -3.73
CA HIS A 70 -1.70 9.46 -3.45
C HIS A 70 -0.25 9.08 -3.72
N GLY A 71 0.30 9.54 -4.84
CA GLY A 71 1.63 9.15 -5.28
C GLY A 71 1.78 7.64 -5.50
N THR A 72 2.46 6.95 -4.59
CA THR A 72 2.69 5.50 -4.56
C THR A 72 1.89 4.77 -3.48
N ARG A 73 1.02 5.48 -2.76
CA ARG A 73 0.16 4.92 -1.71
C ARG A 73 -1.24 4.72 -2.25
N VAL A 74 -1.86 3.59 -1.92
CA VAL A 74 -3.22 3.24 -2.33
C VAL A 74 -4.06 2.92 -1.11
N VAL A 75 -5.19 3.60 -0.97
CA VAL A 75 -6.18 3.31 0.06
C VAL A 75 -7.17 2.28 -0.50
N CYS A 76 -7.26 1.13 0.16
CA CYS A 76 -8.19 0.07 -0.21
C CYS A 76 -9.61 0.38 0.32
N PRO A 77 -10.66 -0.11 -0.37
CA PRO A 77 -12.01 -0.06 0.16
C PRO A 77 -12.09 -0.71 1.56
N PRO A 78 -12.92 -0.16 2.47
CA PRO A 78 -13.02 -0.69 3.83
C PRO A 78 -13.70 -2.06 3.85
N GLU A 79 -13.07 -2.99 4.57
CA GLU A 79 -13.59 -4.34 4.76
C GLU A 79 -14.36 -4.41 6.08
N ARG A 80 -15.56 -5.01 6.08
CA ARG A 80 -16.26 -5.32 7.34
C ARG A 80 -15.53 -6.46 8.04
N VAL A 81 -15.16 -6.25 9.30
CA VAL A 81 -14.55 -7.30 10.12
C VAL A 81 -15.66 -8.00 10.88
N THR A 82 -16.03 -9.19 10.41
CA THR A 82 -17.03 -10.06 11.07
C THR A 82 -16.42 -10.89 12.19
N GLU A 83 -15.61 -10.27 13.06
CA GLU A 83 -15.16 -10.94 14.29
C GLU A 83 -16.35 -11.09 15.24
N SER A 84 -17.14 -12.12 14.95
CA SER A 84 -18.05 -12.78 15.86
C SER A 84 -17.26 -13.23 17.08
N ARG A 85 -17.49 -12.59 18.22
CA ARG A 85 -17.48 -13.23 19.57
C ARG A 85 -17.72 -12.29 20.74
N VAL A 86 -17.77 -10.97 20.55
CA VAL A 86 -18.13 -10.06 21.66
C VAL A 86 -19.50 -9.42 21.38
N PRO A 87 -20.58 -9.95 22.00
CA PRO A 87 -21.88 -9.28 21.98
C PRO A 87 -21.73 -7.81 22.42
N GLY A 88 -22.30 -6.89 21.63
CA GLY A 88 -22.35 -5.46 21.96
C GLY A 88 -21.19 -4.59 21.48
N GLN A 89 -20.20 -5.12 20.74
CA GLN A 89 -19.00 -4.34 20.36
C GLN A 89 -19.09 -3.44 19.12
N GLY A 90 -20.26 -3.27 18.52
CA GLY A 90 -20.38 -2.45 17.30
C GLY A 90 -20.02 -3.21 16.02
N VAL A 91 -20.18 -2.58 14.85
CA VAL A 91 -19.58 -3.08 13.60
C VAL A 91 -18.14 -2.57 13.51
N LEU A 92 -17.20 -3.45 13.20
CA LEU A 92 -15.80 -3.10 12.97
C LEU A 92 -15.52 -2.99 11.47
N GLN A 93 -14.72 -2.00 11.09
CA GLN A 93 -14.19 -1.85 9.73
C GLN A 93 -12.67 -1.87 9.75
N ARG A 94 -12.10 -2.61 8.81
CA ARG A 94 -10.67 -2.64 8.53
C ARG A 94 -10.39 -1.80 7.30
N ILE A 95 -9.44 -0.89 7.44
CA ILE A 95 -8.97 -0.04 6.36
C ILE A 95 -7.53 -0.44 6.09
N LYS A 96 -7.17 -0.61 4.82
CA LYS A 96 -5.82 -0.96 4.41
C LYS A 96 -5.24 0.14 3.53
N VAL A 97 -4.00 0.51 3.80
CA VAL A 97 -3.20 1.40 2.96
C VAL A 97 -1.99 0.60 2.47
N LEU A 98 -1.84 0.55 1.15
CA LEU A 98 -0.71 -0.11 0.49
C LEU A 98 0.27 0.97 0.04
N ASP A 99 1.46 1.02 0.65
CA ASP A 99 2.53 1.94 0.32
C ASP A 99 3.62 1.23 -0.49
N PHE A 100 3.70 1.56 -1.78
CA PHE A 100 4.71 1.02 -2.68
C PHE A 100 6.01 1.85 -2.70
N ASN A 101 6.15 2.86 -1.82
CA ASN A 101 7.42 3.55 -1.61
C ASN A 101 8.22 2.88 -0.49
N LEU A 102 8.96 1.83 -0.84
CA LEU A 102 9.77 1.08 0.11
C LEU A 102 11.14 1.69 0.43
N ARG A 103 11.52 2.81 -0.20
CA ARG A 103 12.84 3.43 0.01
C ARG A 103 13.19 3.66 1.48
N PRO A 104 12.27 4.08 2.37
CA PRO A 104 12.59 4.28 3.79
C PRO A 104 12.74 2.98 4.60
N TYR A 105 12.29 1.84 4.07
CA TYR A 105 12.13 0.59 4.83
C TYR A 105 13.10 -0.50 4.41
N LEU A 106 13.75 -0.34 3.26
CA LEU A 106 14.80 -1.24 2.83
C LEU A 106 16.15 -0.69 3.30
N PRO A 107 17.07 -1.56 3.78
CA PRO A 107 18.44 -1.13 4.04
C PRO A 107 18.96 -0.40 2.80
N ARG A 108 19.53 0.80 3.01
CA ARG A 108 20.15 1.54 1.91
C ARG A 108 21.14 0.57 1.23
N PRO A 109 21.00 0.29 -0.07
CA PRO A 109 21.91 -0.63 -0.74
C PRO A 109 23.36 -0.20 -0.50
N SER A 110 24.24 -1.15 -0.16
CA SER A 110 25.62 -0.85 0.24
C SER A 110 26.38 -0.01 -0.79
N TYR A 111 26.10 -0.19 -2.09
CA TYR A 111 26.70 0.60 -3.17
C TYR A 111 26.32 2.10 -3.16
N LEU A 112 25.24 2.49 -2.47
CA LEU A 112 24.90 3.91 -2.26
C LEU A 112 25.50 4.49 -0.98
N GLN A 113 26.14 3.68 -0.13
CA GLN A 113 26.87 4.18 1.03
C GLN A 113 28.18 4.85 0.61
N ASP A 114 28.77 4.41 -0.51
CA ASP A 114 30.07 4.91 -0.99
C ASP A 114 29.98 6.26 -1.72
N GLU A 115 28.82 6.63 -2.29
CA GLU A 115 28.66 7.93 -2.98
C GLU A 115 28.58 9.13 -2.03
N GLU A 116 28.02 8.96 -0.83
CA GLU A 116 27.98 10.03 0.18
C GLU A 116 29.30 10.18 0.95
N ALA A 117 30.16 9.16 0.91
CA ALA A 117 31.51 9.22 1.44
C ALA A 117 32.51 9.87 0.48
N SER A 118 32.09 10.28 -0.72
CA SER A 118 32.94 11.08 -1.61
C SER A 118 33.16 12.47 -1.02
N PRO A 119 34.39 12.80 -0.58
CA PRO A 119 34.69 14.13 -0.09
C PRO A 119 34.67 15.08 -1.29
N THR A 120 33.52 15.70 -1.55
CA THR A 120 33.49 16.93 -2.32
C THR A 120 34.16 17.98 -1.44
N SER A 121 35.47 18.07 -1.59
CA SER A 121 36.39 18.98 -0.92
C SER A 121 36.06 20.42 -1.31
N THR A 122 35.03 20.98 -0.67
CA THR A 122 35.01 22.41 -0.39
C THR A 122 35.73 22.59 0.95
N PRO A 123 36.87 23.29 1.01
CA PRO A 123 37.60 23.44 2.25
C PRO A 123 36.70 24.12 3.29
N PRO A 124 36.59 23.57 4.51
CA PRO A 124 35.82 24.20 5.57
C PRO A 124 36.55 25.48 6.00
N VAL A 125 35.84 26.61 5.99
CA VAL A 125 36.22 27.79 6.76
C VAL A 125 36.20 27.36 8.23
N GLN A 126 37.39 27.22 8.85
CA GLN A 126 37.55 26.80 10.23
C GLN A 126 36.85 27.77 11.19
N PRO A 127 35.83 27.33 11.96
CA PRO A 127 35.49 27.97 13.23
C PRO A 127 36.45 27.45 14.31
N ALA A 128 36.83 28.33 15.22
CA ALA A 128 37.79 28.10 16.29
C ALA A 128 37.46 26.87 17.18
N PRO A 129 38.48 26.18 17.73
CA PRO A 129 38.30 24.92 18.43
C PRO A 129 37.64 25.11 19.80
N VAL A 130 36.56 24.36 20.04
CA VAL A 130 36.02 24.08 21.38
C VAL A 130 36.19 22.60 21.64
N SER A 131 37.01 22.28 22.63
CA SER A 131 37.34 20.93 23.09
C SER A 131 36.26 20.34 23.98
N TRP A 132 35.81 19.13 23.67
CA TRP A 132 35.05 18.26 24.58
C TRP A 132 35.69 16.87 24.66
N PRO A 133 35.55 16.16 25.80
CA PRO A 133 36.27 14.91 26.06
C PRO A 133 35.63 13.69 25.38
N VAL A 134 36.49 12.78 24.95
CA VAL A 134 36.20 11.48 24.34
C VAL A 134 35.78 10.48 25.41
N VAL A 135 34.69 9.74 25.15
CA VAL A 135 34.30 8.54 25.90
C VAL A 135 34.13 7.41 24.88
N ASP A 136 34.97 6.38 25.01
CA ASP A 136 34.93 5.14 24.23
C ASP A 136 33.80 4.21 24.72
N GLY A 137 33.14 3.51 23.79
CA GLY A 137 32.09 2.53 24.11
C GLY A 137 31.70 1.63 22.92
N GLU A 138 32.34 0.46 22.89
CA GLU A 138 32.04 -0.86 22.28
C GLU A 138 30.88 -1.04 21.26
N GLU A 139 31.23 -1.58 20.09
CA GLU A 139 30.32 -2.18 19.10
C GLU A 139 29.91 -3.62 19.50
N ALA A 140 28.62 -3.85 19.67
CA ALA A 140 28.04 -5.20 19.76
C ALA A 140 27.43 -5.60 18.40
N SER A 141 27.93 -6.70 17.84
CA SER A 141 27.42 -7.32 16.62
C SER A 141 26.22 -8.22 16.95
N LEU A 142 25.07 -7.94 16.31
CA LEU A 142 23.88 -8.79 16.36
C LEU A 142 23.45 -9.15 14.93
N SER A 143 23.37 -10.44 14.67
CA SER A 143 22.84 -11.01 13.43
C SER A 143 21.30 -11.03 13.47
N PRO A 144 20.57 -10.61 12.42
CA PRO A 144 19.12 -10.60 12.46
C PRO A 144 18.53 -11.93 12.01
N SER A 145 17.84 -12.60 12.95
CA SER A 145 16.88 -13.67 12.67
C SER A 145 15.64 -13.06 12.00
N ARG A 146 15.24 -13.60 10.84
CA ARG A 146 14.05 -13.17 10.07
C ARG A 146 12.75 -13.60 10.76
N GLU A 147 12.36 -12.91 11.82
CA GLU A 147 10.98 -12.89 12.28
C GLU A 147 10.21 -11.83 11.49
N ASN A 148 8.98 -12.17 11.12
CA ASN A 148 8.09 -11.31 10.35
C ASN A 148 7.68 -10.16 11.28
N ASP A 149 8.36 -9.01 11.20
CA ASP A 149 8.19 -7.82 12.06
C ASP A 149 6.76 -7.26 11.98
N ARG A 150 5.84 -7.88 12.73
CA ARG A 150 4.49 -7.37 12.95
C ARG A 150 4.51 -6.48 14.19
N ASN A 151 4.56 -5.18 13.95
CA ASN A 151 4.41 -4.18 15.00
C ASN A 151 2.93 -3.82 15.14
N ASN A 152 2.35 -4.19 16.28
CA ASN A 152 0.99 -3.81 16.65
C ASN A 152 1.03 -2.66 17.65
N SER A 153 0.38 -1.54 17.33
CA SER A 153 0.13 -0.46 18.29
C SER A 153 -1.37 -0.31 18.51
N THR A 154 -1.75 0.00 19.76
CA THR A 154 -3.14 0.31 20.12
C THR A 154 -3.23 1.79 20.45
N VAL A 155 -4.09 2.52 19.74
CA VAL A 155 -4.36 3.94 19.99
C VAL A 155 -5.86 4.11 20.06
N ASN A 156 -6.39 4.53 21.22
CA ASN A 156 -7.83 4.74 21.45
C ASN A 156 -8.73 3.52 21.16
N GLY A 157 -8.19 2.30 21.28
CA GLY A 157 -8.90 1.06 20.95
C GLY A 157 -8.90 0.69 19.47
N ASP A 158 -8.33 1.53 18.61
CA ASP A 158 -8.01 1.16 17.24
C ASP A 158 -6.72 0.32 17.25
N VAL A 159 -6.73 -0.78 16.48
CA VAL A 159 -5.55 -1.61 16.26
C VAL A 159 -4.94 -1.20 14.93
N VAL A 160 -3.68 -0.74 14.97
CA VAL A 160 -2.87 -0.49 13.78
C VAL A 160 -1.85 -1.61 13.64
N GLU A 161 -1.92 -2.33 12.52
CA GLU A 161 -1.00 -3.39 12.14
C GLU A 161 -0.21 -2.92 10.92
N THR A 162 1.12 -2.99 11.00
CA THR A 162 2.00 -2.73 9.87
C THR A 162 2.72 -4.02 9.48
N SER A 163 2.78 -4.30 8.17
CA SER A 163 3.48 -5.46 7.63
C SER A 163 4.17 -5.12 6.30
N LEU A 164 5.35 -5.68 6.06
CA LEU A 164 6.06 -5.55 4.80
C LEU A 164 5.80 -6.80 3.93
N VAL A 165 5.33 -6.59 2.70
CA VAL A 165 5.02 -7.67 1.75
C VAL A 165 6.06 -7.66 0.63
N LEU A 166 7.04 -8.55 0.76
CA LEU A 166 8.13 -8.73 -0.21
C LEU A 166 7.91 -9.94 -1.11
N GLU A 167 7.24 -10.95 -0.58
CA GLU A 167 7.12 -12.24 -1.26
C GLU A 167 6.29 -12.15 -2.55
N PRO A 168 6.60 -12.99 -3.56
CA PRO A 168 5.75 -13.18 -4.73
C PRO A 168 4.32 -13.57 -4.32
N SER A 169 3.33 -13.00 -5.00
CA SER A 169 1.95 -13.47 -4.92
C SER A 169 1.63 -14.26 -6.18
N GLN A 170 1.04 -15.44 -5.99
CA GLN A 170 0.62 -16.30 -7.07
C GLN A 170 -0.90 -16.36 -7.14
N ILE A 171 -1.45 -16.09 -8.32
CA ILE A 171 -2.86 -16.21 -8.59
C ILE A 171 -3.08 -17.51 -9.35
N VAL A 172 -3.59 -18.50 -8.63
CA VAL A 172 -4.03 -19.78 -9.20
C VAL A 172 -5.52 -19.67 -9.46
N CYS A 173 -5.90 -19.51 -10.73
CA CYS A 173 -7.30 -19.55 -11.13
C CYS A 173 -7.41 -20.24 -12.48
N GLU A 174 -7.59 -21.57 -12.46
CA GLU A 174 -7.68 -22.41 -13.66
C GLU A 174 -8.82 -21.98 -14.59
N ALA A 175 -9.85 -21.34 -14.05
CA ALA A 175 -10.98 -20.82 -14.83
C ALA A 175 -10.62 -19.59 -15.68
N VAL A 176 -9.67 -18.75 -15.24
CA VAL A 176 -9.35 -17.46 -15.87
C VAL A 176 -7.97 -17.46 -16.53
N PHE A 177 -6.98 -18.03 -15.85
CA PHE A 177 -5.61 -18.07 -16.30
C PHE A 177 -5.21 -19.50 -16.67
N LYS A 178 -4.63 -19.66 -17.86
CA LYS A 178 -4.11 -20.96 -18.33
C LYS A 178 -2.98 -21.48 -17.43
N GLU A 179 -2.19 -20.56 -16.90
CA GLU A 179 -1.05 -20.85 -16.02
C GLU A 179 -1.13 -19.91 -14.80
N PRO A 180 -0.57 -20.32 -13.64
CA PRO A 180 -0.50 -19.45 -12.47
C PRO A 180 0.20 -18.12 -12.78
N VAL A 181 -0.44 -17.00 -12.43
CA VAL A 181 0.14 -15.66 -12.63
C VAL A 181 0.90 -15.25 -11.38
N GLU A 182 2.22 -15.10 -11.49
CA GLU A 182 3.08 -14.59 -10.42
C GLU A 182 3.30 -13.08 -10.55
N THR A 183 3.23 -12.37 -9.43
CA THR A 183 3.48 -10.92 -9.34
C THR A 183 4.32 -10.60 -8.10
N THR A 184 5.34 -9.75 -8.22
CA THR A 184 6.34 -9.56 -7.15
C THR A 184 6.52 -8.13 -6.66
N LEU A 185 5.77 -7.15 -7.18
CA LEU A 185 5.96 -5.75 -6.79
C LEU A 185 5.76 -5.55 -5.27
N PRO A 186 6.81 -5.18 -4.52
CA PRO A 186 6.76 -5.19 -3.06
C PRO A 186 6.07 -3.93 -2.50
N TYR A 187 5.47 -4.05 -1.31
CA TYR A 187 4.77 -2.93 -0.66
C TYR A 187 4.72 -3.07 0.86
N ARG A 188 4.55 -1.95 1.56
CA ARG A 188 4.21 -1.89 2.99
C ARG A 188 2.70 -1.81 3.10
N MET A 189 2.10 -2.63 3.94
CA MET A 189 0.68 -2.58 4.26
C MET A 189 0.49 -2.04 5.66
N VAL A 190 -0.31 -1.00 5.79
CA VAL A 190 -0.79 -0.48 7.07
C VAL A 190 -2.28 -0.79 7.14
N SER A 191 -2.70 -1.54 8.14
CA SER A 191 -4.08 -1.92 8.39
C SER A 191 -4.55 -1.28 9.68
N ARG A 192 -5.70 -0.62 9.66
CA ARG A 192 -6.35 -0.05 10.83
C ARG A 192 -7.72 -0.68 11.01
N VAL A 193 -7.98 -1.26 12.17
CA VAL A 193 -9.32 -1.71 12.55
C VAL A 193 -9.93 -0.64 13.45
N THR A 194 -11.07 -0.10 13.03
CA THR A 194 -11.80 0.93 13.78
C THR A 194 -13.25 0.52 14.00
N ARG A 195 -13.83 1.01 15.10
CA ARG A 195 -15.24 0.84 15.40
C ARG A 195 -16.05 1.83 14.57
N VAL A 196 -17.04 1.33 13.86
CA VAL A 196 -18.02 2.17 13.18
C VAL A 196 -18.89 2.87 14.22
N PRO A 197 -18.91 4.21 14.26
CA PRO A 197 -19.83 4.94 15.14
C PRO A 197 -21.27 4.57 14.81
N GLN A 198 -22.07 4.29 15.84
CA GLN A 198 -23.49 4.02 15.67
C GLN A 198 -24.15 5.24 15.01
N GLY A 199 -24.73 5.05 13.82
CA GLY A 199 -25.39 6.15 13.12
C GLY A 199 -26.64 6.64 13.86
N THR A 200 -26.99 7.90 13.65
CA THR A 200 -28.14 8.62 14.25
C THR A 200 -29.49 7.92 14.01
N HIS A 201 -29.58 7.01 13.04
CA HIS A 201 -30.78 6.25 12.68
C HIS A 201 -30.65 4.73 12.84
N GLY A 202 -29.72 4.23 13.67
CA GLY A 202 -29.51 2.79 13.81
C GLY A 202 -28.94 2.13 12.54
N SER A 203 -28.50 2.96 11.59
CA SER A 203 -27.71 2.55 10.45
C SER A 203 -26.31 2.16 10.92
N TRP A 204 -25.93 0.93 10.59
CA TRP A 204 -24.57 0.41 10.76
C TRP A 204 -23.76 0.59 9.48
N TRP A 205 -24.18 1.49 8.59
CA TRP A 205 -23.39 1.87 7.42
C TRP A 205 -22.14 2.56 7.94
N GLY A 206 -21.03 1.84 7.90
CA GLY A 206 -19.71 2.38 8.22
C GLY A 206 -19.24 3.41 7.19
N PHE A 207 -17.96 3.74 7.23
CA PHE A 207 -17.35 4.61 6.25
C PHE A 207 -17.60 4.08 4.83
N SER A 208 -18.05 4.98 3.96
CA SER A 208 -18.34 4.71 2.56
C SER A 208 -17.08 4.80 1.70
N GLY A 209 -16.06 5.51 2.18
CA GLY A 209 -14.78 5.62 1.52
C GLY A 209 -13.75 6.33 2.38
N PHE A 210 -12.51 6.26 1.92
CA PHE A 210 -11.38 6.89 2.57
C PHE A 210 -10.55 7.63 1.53
N MET A 211 -10.05 8.78 1.93
CA MET A 211 -9.04 9.54 1.23
C MET A 211 -7.79 9.59 2.11
N MET A 212 -6.68 10.05 1.55
CA MET A 212 -5.46 10.23 2.32
C MET A 212 -4.80 11.54 1.90
N ASP A 213 -4.22 12.23 2.86
CA ASP A 213 -3.44 13.44 2.62
C ASP A 213 -2.13 13.34 3.40
N GLU A 214 -1.01 13.33 2.69
CA GLU A 214 0.33 13.08 3.19
C GLU A 214 0.40 11.85 4.14
N GLU A 215 0.17 12.04 5.43
CA GLU A 215 0.24 11.03 6.50
C GLU A 215 -1.10 10.77 7.21
N ARG A 216 -2.17 11.38 6.74
CA ARG A 216 -3.49 11.35 7.36
C ARG A 216 -4.48 10.59 6.49
N LEU A 217 -5.20 9.66 7.09
CA LEU A 217 -6.32 8.96 6.47
C LEU A 217 -7.63 9.68 6.84
N ILE A 218 -8.42 10.05 5.84
CA ILE A 218 -9.66 10.81 6.00
C ILE A 218 -10.82 9.87 5.65
N GLY A 219 -11.56 9.43 6.67
CA GLY A 219 -12.76 8.62 6.51
C GLY A 219 -13.97 9.49 6.22
N LEU A 220 -14.72 9.11 5.17
CA LEU A 220 -15.98 9.75 4.80
C LEU A 220 -17.15 8.83 5.12
N LYS A 221 -18.13 9.36 5.83
CA LYS A 221 -19.41 8.68 6.07
C LYS A 221 -20.47 9.31 5.18
N SER A 222 -20.77 8.66 4.06
CA SER A 222 -21.93 8.99 3.23
C SER A 222 -23.05 8.00 3.52
N THR A 223 -24.24 8.52 3.81
CA THR A 223 -25.45 7.71 3.66
C THR A 223 -25.72 7.58 2.16
N ALA A 224 -25.71 6.36 1.63
CA ALA A 224 -25.81 6.05 0.20
C ALA A 224 -27.06 6.59 -0.55
N LEU A 225 -27.89 7.39 0.13
CA LEU A 225 -29.18 7.92 -0.34
C LEU A 225 -29.38 9.41 -0.04
N SER A 226 -28.44 10.12 0.59
CA SER A 226 -28.58 11.57 0.80
C SER A 226 -28.03 12.33 -0.41
N GLU A 227 -28.78 13.33 -0.87
CA GLU A 227 -28.47 14.27 -1.95
C GLU A 227 -27.21 15.12 -1.65
N GLY A 228 -26.02 14.49 -1.59
CA GLY A 228 -24.74 15.18 -1.48
C GLY A 228 -24.27 15.54 -0.07
N ASP A 229 -25.04 15.27 0.98
CA ASP A 229 -24.62 15.59 2.34
C ASP A 229 -23.61 14.57 2.88
N MET A 230 -22.34 15.00 2.94
CA MET A 230 -21.28 14.35 3.71
C MET A 230 -21.48 14.68 5.19
N CYS A 231 -22.11 13.77 5.94
CA CYS A 231 -22.54 14.07 7.31
C CYS A 231 -21.40 14.03 8.35
N GLU A 232 -20.31 13.30 8.08
CA GLU A 232 -19.24 13.09 9.07
C GLU A 232 -17.90 12.82 8.38
N ILE A 233 -16.86 13.55 8.82
CA ILE A 233 -15.47 13.39 8.38
C ILE A 233 -14.65 12.98 9.60
N MET A 234 -13.93 11.87 9.50
CA MET A 234 -12.97 11.45 10.52
C MET A 234 -11.55 11.49 9.97
N VAL A 235 -10.60 11.91 10.79
CA VAL A 235 -9.18 12.01 10.41
C VAL A 235 -8.36 11.13 11.35
N TYR A 236 -7.53 10.28 10.76
CA TYR A 236 -6.65 9.34 11.44
C TYR A 236 -5.21 9.60 11.01
N THR A 237 -4.26 9.46 11.94
CA THR A 237 -2.83 9.39 11.62
C THR A 237 -2.45 7.93 11.37
N LEU A 238 -1.62 7.70 10.34
CA LEU A 238 -1.10 6.38 9.96
C LEU A 238 0.21 6.04 10.65
#